data_AF-A0AAV6WRP7-F1
#
_entry.id   AF-A0AAV6WRP7-F1
#
_cell.length_a   1.000
_cell.length_b   1.000
_cell.length_c   1.000
_cell.angle_alpha   90.00
_cell.angle_beta   90.00
_cell.angle_gamma   90.00
#
_symmetry.space_group_name_H-M   'P 1'
#
loop_
_entity.id
_entity.type
_entity.pdbx_description
1 polymer ?
#
loop_
_entity_poly.entity_id
_entity_poly.type
_entity_poly.pdbx_seq_one_letter_code
_entity_poly.pdbx_strand_id
1 'polypeptide(L)'
;MRREEICIFVESIKQDAREGVSIDLSTKISSSTAEMSCRMVFGRKYKDKDFNEKGFKHVLKEVMKLFVAPNLGEYFPVLQKFDLQ
;
A
#
# COMPACT_ATOMS: atom_id res chain seq x y z
N MET A 1 -10.88 16.11 -0.83
CA MET A 1 -9.79 15.11 -0.75
C MET A 1 -10.32 13.68 -0.78
N ARG A 2 -10.73 13.00 0.31
CA ARG A 2 -11.16 11.58 0.25
C ARG A 2 -12.23 11.28 -0.82
N ARG A 3 -13.33 12.04 -0.82
CA ARG A 3 -14.43 11.86 -1.80
C ARG A 3 -13.96 12.06 -3.25
N GLU A 4 -13.06 13.00 -3.47
CA GLU A 4 -12.52 13.36 -4.78
C GLU A 4 -11.63 12.23 -5.33
N GLU A 5 -10.73 11.69 -4.50
CA GLU A 5 -9.86 10.56 -4.88
C GLU A 5 -10.68 9.29 -5.15
N ILE A 6 -11.75 9.05 -4.37
CA ILE A 6 -12.67 7.93 -4.62
C ILE A 6 -13.43 8.11 -5.96
N CYS A 7 -13.89 9.33 -6.28
CA CYS A 7 -14.52 9.58 -7.57
C CYS A 7 -13.54 9.30 -8.73
N ILE A 8 -12.30 9.77 -8.63
CA ILE A 8 -11.27 9.52 -9.64
C ILE A 8 -11.00 8.02 -9.78
N PHE A 9 -10.90 7.30 -8.65
CA PHE A 9 -10.70 5.85 -8.63
C PHE A 9 -11.83 5.09 -9.34
N VAL A 10 -13.08 5.44 -9.05
CA VAL A 10 -14.26 4.82 -9.68
C VAL A 10 -14.31 5.11 -11.18
N GLU A 11 -14.02 6.34 -11.61
CA GLU A 11 -13.97 6.68 -13.04
C GLU A 11 -12.84 5.91 -13.77
N SER A 12 -11.69 5.73 -13.13
CA SER A 12 -10.62 4.88 -13.68
C SER A 12 -11.04 3.42 -13.84
N ILE A 13 -11.82 2.87 -12.90
CA ILE A 13 -12.36 1.51 -13.05
C ILE A 13 -13.35 1.43 -14.21
N LYS A 14 -14.26 2.41 -14.33
CA LYS A 14 -15.23 2.46 -15.43
C LYS A 14 -14.56 2.53 -16.79
N GLN A 15 -13.47 3.29 -16.90
CA GLN A 15 -12.72 3.42 -18.15
C GLN A 15 -12.10 2.08 -18.57
N ASP A 16 -11.37 1.42 -17.68
CA ASP A 16 -10.77 0.11 -17.97
C ASP A 16 -11.84 -0.97 -18.26
N ALA A 17 -12.99 -0.90 -17.59
CA ALA A 17 -14.09 -1.84 -17.82
C ALA A 17 -14.72 -1.66 -19.22
N ARG A 18 -14.76 -0.43 -19.75
CA ARG A 18 -15.24 -0.16 -21.12
C ARG A 18 -14.33 -0.76 -22.18
N GLU A 19 -13.04 -0.89 -21.88
CA GLU A 19 -12.05 -1.52 -22.76
C GLU A 19 -12.13 -3.06 -22.71
N GLY A 20 -12.99 -3.63 -21.85
CA GLY A 20 -13.18 -5.07 -21.70
C GLY A 20 -11.98 -5.78 -21.08
N VAL A 21 -11.08 -5.03 -20.43
CA VAL A 21 -9.84 -5.55 -19.85
C VAL A 21 -10.11 -6.11 -18.46
N SER A 22 -9.45 -7.22 -18.12
CA SER A 22 -9.46 -7.75 -16.76
C SER A 22 -8.79 -6.77 -15.79
N ILE A 23 -9.52 -6.32 -14.78
CA ILE A 23 -9.04 -5.34 -13.80
C ILE A 23 -8.51 -6.04 -12.55
N ASP A 24 -7.22 -5.92 -12.26
CA ASP A 24 -6.66 -6.27 -10.96
C ASP A 24 -6.97 -5.17 -9.93
N LEU A 25 -8.06 -5.38 -9.18
CA LEU A 25 -8.50 -4.47 -8.13
C LEU A 25 -7.48 -4.34 -7.00
N SER A 26 -6.71 -5.38 -6.67
CA SER A 26 -5.73 -5.32 -5.57
C SER A 26 -4.61 -4.34 -5.92
N THR A 27 -4.11 -4.42 -7.16
CA THR A 27 -3.09 -3.49 -7.65
C THR A 27 -3.64 -2.06 -7.76
N LYS A 28 -4.87 -1.88 -8.29
CA LYS A 28 -5.52 -0.56 -8.37
C LYS A 28 -5.76 0.10 -7.01
N ILE A 29 -6.30 -0.65 -6.05
CA ILE A 29 -6.57 -0.16 -4.69
C ILE A 29 -5.27 0.19 -3.97
N SER A 30 -4.24 -0.66 -4.10
CA SER A 30 -2.94 -0.43 -3.46
C SER A 30 -2.30 0.86 -3.97
N SER A 31 -2.31 1.10 -5.28
CA SER A 31 -1.78 2.33 -5.90
C SER A 31 -2.56 3.58 -5.47
N SER A 32 -3.90 3.52 -5.48
CA SER A 32 -4.71 4.67 -5.05
C SER A 32 -4.54 4.98 -3.56
N THR A 33 -4.41 3.94 -2.72
CA THR A 33 -4.17 4.09 -1.28
C THR A 33 -2.78 4.67 -1.00
N ALA A 34 -1.78 4.28 -1.79
CA ALA A 34 -0.44 4.85 -1.76
C ALA A 34 -0.46 6.35 -2.01
N GLU A 35 -1.06 6.75 -3.14
CA GLU A 35 -1.16 8.13 -3.57
C GLU A 35 -1.86 9.00 -2.53
N MET A 36 -2.97 8.51 -1.97
CA MET A 36 -3.68 9.18 -0.89
C MET A 36 -2.84 9.31 0.38
N SER A 37 -2.16 8.24 0.80
CA SER A 37 -1.32 8.22 2.00
C SER A 37 -0.16 9.20 1.87
N CYS A 38 0.55 9.18 0.73
CA CYS A 38 1.64 10.10 0.49
C CYS A 38 1.19 11.56 0.39
N ARG A 39 0.02 11.81 -0.20
CA ARG A 39 -0.57 13.16 -0.21
C ARG A 39 -0.93 13.64 1.19
N MET A 40 -1.44 12.75 2.05
CA MET A 40 -1.78 13.08 3.44
C MET A 40 -0.55 13.33 4.32
N VAL A 41 0.45 12.45 4.22
CA VAL A 41 1.62 12.46 5.12
C VAL A 41 2.70 13.43 4.62
N PHE A 42 2.99 13.42 3.32
CA PHE A 42 4.08 14.20 2.72
C PHE A 42 3.60 15.46 1.98
N GLY A 43 2.29 15.68 1.90
CA GLY A 43 1.70 16.86 1.23
C GLY A 43 1.79 16.84 -0.30
N ARG A 44 2.26 15.73 -0.91
CA ARG A 44 2.46 15.61 -2.36
C ARG A 44 1.93 14.28 -2.89
N LYS A 45 1.41 14.27 -4.12
CA LYS A 45 1.01 13.03 -4.81
C LYS A 45 2.25 12.36 -5.39
N TYR A 46 2.38 11.05 -5.16
CA TYR A 46 3.44 10.21 -5.71
C TYR A 46 2.78 9.05 -6.47
N LYS A 47 3.09 8.93 -7.75
CA LYS A 47 2.67 7.81 -8.60
C LYS A 47 3.54 6.59 -8.31
N ASP A 48 3.09 5.40 -8.72
CA ASP A 48 3.85 4.17 -8.49
C ASP A 48 5.26 4.23 -9.11
N LYS A 49 5.42 4.96 -10.22
CA LYS A 49 6.70 5.27 -10.89
C LYS A 49 7.63 6.23 -10.13
N ASP A 50 7.11 6.96 -9.14
CA ASP A 50 7.90 7.85 -8.30
C ASP A 50 8.55 7.07 -7.14
N PHE A 51 8.14 5.82 -6.94
CA PHE A 51 8.86 4.84 -6.15
C PHE A 51 9.86 4.12 -7.08
N ASN A 52 11.03 3.69 -6.56
CA ASN A 52 12.02 2.90 -7.32
C ASN A 52 11.35 1.72 -8.06
N GLU A 53 12.06 1.01 -8.96
CA GLU A 53 11.54 -0.11 -9.79
C GLU A 53 10.60 -1.13 -9.09
N LYS A 54 10.65 -1.23 -7.76
CA LYS A 54 9.83 -2.10 -6.94
C LYS A 54 8.43 -1.54 -6.59
N GLY A 55 8.17 -0.24 -6.77
CA GLY A 55 6.86 0.40 -6.53
C GLY A 55 6.46 0.51 -5.05
N PHE A 56 5.31 1.14 -4.78
CA PHE A 56 4.76 1.23 -3.41
C PHE A 56 4.28 -0.12 -2.88
N LYS A 57 3.85 -1.02 -3.78
CA LYS A 57 3.44 -2.39 -3.45
C LYS A 57 4.55 -3.17 -2.73
N HIS A 58 5.81 -2.95 -3.10
CA HIS A 58 6.94 -3.56 -2.42
C HIS A 58 7.13 -3.02 -1.00
N VAL A 59 7.01 -1.70 -0.81
CA VAL A 59 7.07 -1.07 0.52
C VAL A 59 5.98 -1.64 1.42
N LEU A 60 4.73 -1.70 0.95
CA LEU A 60 3.63 -2.33 1.69
C LEU A 60 3.91 -3.80 2.03
N LYS A 61 4.49 -4.56 1.10
CA LYS A 61 4.81 -5.98 1.32
C LYS A 61 5.86 -6.16 2.43
N GLU A 62 6.90 -5.33 2.45
CA GLU A 62 7.92 -5.37 3.50
C GLU A 62 7.35 -4.92 4.85
N VAL A 63 6.53 -3.86 4.87
CA VAL A 63 5.81 -3.43 6.09
C VAL A 63 4.90 -4.56 6.60
N MET A 64 4.11 -5.19 5.73
CA MET A 64 3.28 -6.35 6.09
C MET A 64 4.09 -7.50 6.66
N LYS A 65 5.27 -7.82 6.10
CA LYS A 65 6.15 -8.86 6.66
C LYS A 65 6.58 -8.52 8.09
N LEU A 66 6.94 -7.27 8.36
CA LEU A 66 7.30 -6.83 9.70
C LEU A 66 6.10 -6.84 10.66
N PHE A 67 4.91 -6.47 10.18
CA PHE A 67 3.68 -6.51 10.98
C PHE A 67 3.20 -7.92 11.32
N VAL A 68 3.42 -8.88 10.40
CA VAL A 68 3.00 -10.29 10.56
C VAL A 68 4.12 -11.13 11.19
N ALA A 69 5.35 -10.62 11.25
CA ALA A 69 6.44 -11.29 11.93
C ALA A 69 6.08 -11.46 13.41
N PRO A 70 6.09 -12.69 13.95
CA PRO A 70 5.83 -12.90 15.36
C PRO A 70 6.97 -12.26 16.16
N ASN A 71 6.65 -11.29 17.02
CA ASN A 71 7.61 -10.77 17.98
C ASN A 71 7.99 -11.91 18.95
N LEU A 72 9.16 -12.53 18.75
CA LEU A 72 9.61 -13.66 19.55
C LEU A 72 9.74 -13.31 21.04
N GLY A 73 9.94 -12.03 21.36
CA GLY A 73 9.94 -11.52 22.73
C GLY A 73 8.56 -11.52 23.40
N GLU A 74 7.47 -11.47 22.64
CA GLU A 74 6.10 -11.58 23.16
C GLU A 74 5.68 -13.05 23.36
N TYR A 75 6.18 -13.97 22.54
CA TYR A 75 5.89 -15.41 22.65
C TYR A 75 6.81 -16.14 23.64
N PHE A 76 8.07 -15.71 23.79
CA PHE A 76 9.07 -16.35 24.65
C PHE A 76 9.72 -15.34 25.60
N PRO A 77 9.31 -15.30 26.89
CA PRO A 77 9.77 -14.30 27.87
C PRO A 77 11.29 -14.25 28.07
N VAL A 78 11.99 -15.35 27.81
CA VAL A 78 13.46 -15.44 27.91
C VAL A 78 14.16 -14.63 26.83
N LEU A 79 13.53 -14.46 25.67
CA LEU A 79 14.08 -13.76 24.51
C LEU A 79 13.74 -12.26 24.49
N GLN A 80 12.93 -11.78 25.43
CA GLN A 80 12.48 -10.39 25.51
C GLN A 80 13.63 -9.37 25.64
N LYS A 81 14.79 -9.81 26.15
CA LYS A 81 15.98 -8.95 26.31
C LYS A 81 16.79 -8.76 25.02
N PHE A 82 16.50 -9.50 23.97
CA PHE A 82 17.32 -9.54 22.75
C PHE A 82 16.74 -8.75 21.56
N ASP A 83 15.62 -8.04 21.75
CA ASP A 83 14.93 -7.24 20.73
C ASP A 83 14.89 -7.93 19.35
N LEU A 84 14.20 -9.07 19.30
CA LEU A 84 14.13 -9.95 18.12
C LEU A 84 12.97 -9.57 17.19
N GLN A 85 12.78 -8.26 16.95
CA GLN A 85 11.78 -7.72 16.04
C GLN A 85 12.29 -7.62 14.59
#